data_AF-A0A1V3IHJ5-F1
#
_entry.id   AF-A0A1V3IHJ5-F1
#
_cell.length_a   1.000
_cell.length_b   1.000
_cell.length_c   1.000
_cell.angle_alpha   90.00
_cell.angle_beta   90.00
_cell.angle_gamma   90.00
#
_symmetry.space_group_name_H-M   'P 1'
#
loop_
_entity.id
_entity.type
_entity.pdbx_description
1 polymer ?
#
loop_
_entity_poly.entity_id
_entity_poly.type
_entity_poly.pdbx_seq_one_letter_code
_entity_poly.pdbx_strand_id
1 'polypeptide(L)'
;MLSEKEIEALKNGAYGITREGYKAKYLGVCEGEDEVFHTWVIYNENGSIKESVDAYDTFVSYYRNHEDRDDIIGLWQDKPEPFDLEKVLNGEPFKVSHEKRFAAKKVENSLIYYSINEDGELDRIFRDDIPFLQENAFMWKEPEPTKSEYKELPKPTSIHINKTDEYQVKLRFGSDEDYNVWAKHIRKHADKLFYKV
;
A
#
# COMPACT_ATOMS: atom_id res chain seq x y z
N MET A 1 -5.46 1.32 -0.42
CA MET A 1 -6.73 0.86 -1.02
C MET A 1 -6.65 -0.66 -1.13
N LEU A 2 -7.69 -1.38 -0.70
CA LEU A 2 -7.74 -2.85 -0.72
C LEU A 2 -7.82 -3.38 -2.17
N SER A 3 -7.19 -4.52 -2.43
CA SER A 3 -7.34 -5.27 -3.67
C SER A 3 -8.68 -6.01 -3.74
N GLU A 4 -9.16 -6.31 -4.95
CA GLU A 4 -10.40 -7.08 -5.15
C GLU A 4 -10.41 -8.42 -4.39
N LYS A 5 -9.26 -9.08 -4.34
CA LYS A 5 -9.08 -10.35 -3.60
C LYS A 5 -9.30 -10.16 -2.09
N GLU A 6 -8.82 -9.06 -1.52
CA GLU A 6 -9.04 -8.76 -0.10
C GLU A 6 -10.50 -8.44 0.18
N ILE A 7 -11.17 -7.71 -0.73
CA ILE A 7 -12.62 -7.44 -0.62
C ILE A 7 -13.41 -8.74 -0.60
N GLU A 8 -13.15 -9.65 -1.55
CA GLU A 8 -13.82 -10.94 -1.61
C GLU A 8 -13.55 -11.77 -0.37
N ALA A 9 -12.32 -11.78 0.14
CA ALA A 9 -11.97 -12.47 1.38
C ALA A 9 -12.77 -11.92 2.57
N LEU A 10 -12.86 -10.59 2.71
CA LEU A 10 -13.64 -9.95 3.77
C LEU A 10 -15.14 -10.28 3.66
N LYS A 11 -15.71 -10.21 2.45
CA LYS A 11 -17.11 -10.57 2.19
C LYS A 11 -17.40 -12.06 2.48
N ASN A 12 -16.41 -12.92 2.29
CA ASN A 12 -16.46 -14.35 2.62
C ASN A 12 -16.17 -14.64 4.11
N GLY A 13 -16.12 -13.62 4.96
CA GLY A 13 -16.03 -13.75 6.41
C GLY A 13 -14.61 -13.69 6.98
N ALA A 14 -13.60 -13.36 6.17
CA ALA A 14 -12.29 -13.01 6.70
C ALA A 14 -12.40 -11.76 7.58
N TYR A 15 -11.51 -11.66 8.56
CA TYR A 15 -11.40 -10.47 9.38
C TYR A 15 -10.53 -9.43 8.68
N GLY A 16 -10.91 -8.16 8.79
CA GLY A 16 -10.11 -7.01 8.40
C GLY A 16 -9.35 -6.42 9.58
N ILE A 17 -8.43 -5.52 9.27
CA ILE A 17 -7.79 -4.65 10.25
C ILE A 17 -8.09 -3.19 9.92
N THR A 18 -8.54 -2.42 10.92
CA THR A 18 -8.76 -0.98 10.77
C THR A 18 -7.44 -0.22 10.78
N ARG A 19 -7.46 1.07 10.41
CA ARG A 19 -6.28 1.94 10.46
C ARG A 19 -5.71 2.09 11.88
N GLU A 20 -6.59 2.11 12.89
CA GLU A 20 -6.19 2.07 14.32
C GLU A 20 -5.77 0.67 14.81
N GLY A 21 -5.75 -0.35 13.95
CA GLY A 21 -5.30 -1.69 14.32
C GLY A 21 -6.35 -2.56 14.99
N TYR A 22 -7.63 -2.16 14.96
CA TYR A 22 -8.73 -2.97 15.49
C TYR A 22 -9.14 -4.05 14.50
N LYS A 23 -9.66 -5.16 15.03
CA LYS A 23 -10.19 -6.24 14.21
C LYS A 23 -11.57 -5.86 13.71
N ALA A 24 -11.86 -6.07 12.44
CA ALA A 24 -13.16 -5.81 11.84
C ALA A 24 -13.73 -7.07 11.16
N LYS A 25 -15.05 -7.22 11.12
CA LYS A 25 -15.71 -8.32 10.41
C LYS A 25 -16.93 -7.81 9.65
N TYR A 26 -17.08 -8.27 8.41
CA TYR A 26 -18.25 -8.02 7.61
C TYR A 26 -19.46 -8.81 8.15
N LEU A 27 -20.58 -8.14 8.35
CA LEU A 27 -21.82 -8.77 8.84
C LEU A 27 -22.84 -9.00 7.73
N GLY A 28 -22.82 -8.19 6.67
CA GLY A 28 -23.72 -8.35 5.54
C GLY A 28 -24.20 -7.03 4.96
N VAL A 29 -25.26 -7.15 4.17
CA VAL A 29 -25.97 -6.02 3.58
C VAL A 29 -27.26 -5.81 4.36
N CYS A 30 -27.54 -4.57 4.72
CA CYS A 30 -28.82 -4.14 5.26
C CYS A 30 -29.55 -3.29 4.20
N GLU A 31 -30.82 -3.61 3.98
CA GLU A 31 -31.69 -2.86 3.08
C GLU A 31 -32.52 -1.89 3.94
N GLY A 32 -32.23 -0.59 3.81
CA GLY A 32 -33.10 0.48 4.32
C GLY A 32 -34.24 0.79 3.34
N GLU A 33 -35.12 1.71 3.72
CA GLU A 33 -36.26 2.10 2.87
C GLU A 33 -35.82 2.75 1.54
N ASP A 34 -34.66 3.42 1.50
CA ASP A 34 -34.15 4.14 0.31
C ASP A 34 -32.71 3.78 -0.09
N GLU A 35 -31.93 3.07 0.74
CA GLU A 35 -30.51 2.78 0.48
C GLU A 35 -30.09 1.38 0.97
N VAL A 36 -29.10 0.80 0.29
CA VAL A 36 -28.53 -0.51 0.57
C VAL A 36 -27.14 -0.31 1.16
N PHE A 37 -26.96 -0.68 2.42
CA PHE A 37 -25.70 -0.44 3.13
C PHE A 37 -25.00 -1.71 3.60
N HIS A 38 -23.67 -1.62 3.66
CA HIS A 38 -22.81 -2.68 4.17
C HIS A 38 -22.54 -2.49 5.66
N THR A 39 -22.80 -3.51 6.47
CA THR A 39 -22.61 -3.48 7.93
C THR A 39 -21.34 -4.22 8.33
N TRP A 40 -20.59 -3.62 9.25
CA TRP A 40 -19.37 -4.15 9.84
C TRP A 40 -19.42 -4.12 11.36
N VAL A 41 -18.66 -5.00 11.99
CA VAL A 41 -18.43 -4.97 13.43
C VAL A 41 -16.94 -4.85 13.72
N ILE A 42 -16.60 -3.91 14.61
CA ILE A 42 -15.23 -3.68 15.09
C ILE A 42 -15.13 -4.25 16.49
N TYR A 43 -14.03 -4.96 16.76
CA TYR A 43 -13.78 -5.61 18.04
C TYR A 43 -12.69 -4.87 18.82
N ASN A 44 -12.87 -4.80 20.14
CA ASN A 44 -11.82 -4.46 21.08
C ASN A 44 -10.73 -5.55 21.10
N GLU A 45 -9.58 -5.24 21.69
CA GLU A 45 -8.47 -6.19 21.84
C GLU A 45 -8.86 -7.45 22.61
N ASN A 46 -9.78 -7.33 23.57
CA ASN A 46 -10.32 -8.45 24.35
C ASN A 46 -11.36 -9.29 23.59
N GLY A 47 -11.65 -8.96 22.32
CA GLY A 47 -12.60 -9.67 21.48
C GLY A 47 -14.07 -9.31 21.69
N SER A 48 -14.39 -8.37 22.59
CA SER A 48 -15.74 -7.79 22.70
C SER A 48 -16.04 -6.86 21.53
N ILE A 49 -17.31 -6.65 21.22
CA ILE A 49 -17.72 -5.67 20.21
C ILE A 49 -17.40 -4.28 20.75
N LYS A 50 -16.56 -3.54 20.02
CA LYS A 50 -16.30 -2.12 20.25
C LYS A 50 -17.46 -1.30 19.71
N GLU A 51 -17.82 -1.57 18.46
CA GLU A 51 -18.80 -0.79 17.71
C GLU A 51 -19.35 -1.61 16.53
N SER A 52 -20.60 -1.37 16.18
CA SER A 52 -21.19 -1.77 14.89
C SER A 52 -21.32 -0.54 14.01
N VAL A 53 -20.80 -0.63 12.79
CA VAL A 53 -20.81 0.48 11.84
C VAL A 53 -21.77 0.13 10.70
N ASP A 54 -22.87 0.88 10.63
CA ASP A 54 -23.89 0.83 9.59
C ASP A 54 -23.60 1.92 8.53
N ALA A 55 -24.23 1.82 7.34
CA ALA A 55 -24.07 2.80 6.25
C ALA A 55 -22.63 2.94 5.70
N TYR A 56 -21.84 1.86 5.70
CA TYR A 56 -20.49 1.84 5.13
C TYR A 56 -20.46 1.41 3.65
N ASP A 57 -21.52 1.73 2.91
CA ASP A 57 -21.60 1.81 1.44
C ASP A 57 -20.53 2.76 0.90
N THR A 58 -20.09 3.67 1.75
CA THR A 58 -18.83 4.38 1.61
C THR A 58 -17.96 4.12 2.83
N PHE A 59 -16.97 3.23 2.71
CA PHE A 59 -15.66 3.64 3.21
C PHE A 59 -15.43 5.00 2.59
N VAL A 60 -15.34 6.05 3.40
CA VAL A 60 -15.13 7.40 2.89
C VAL A 60 -13.87 7.45 1.98
N SER A 61 -12.99 6.45 2.11
CA SER A 61 -11.85 6.16 1.25
C SER A 61 -12.09 5.27 0.01
N TYR A 62 -13.18 4.49 -0.11
CA TYR A 62 -13.48 3.71 -1.35
C TYR A 62 -13.84 4.61 -2.54
N TYR A 63 -14.50 5.75 -2.27
CA TYR A 63 -15.06 6.62 -3.32
C TYR A 63 -14.80 8.12 -3.12
N ARG A 64 -14.49 8.61 -1.91
CA ARG A 64 -14.48 10.06 -1.61
C ARG A 64 -13.13 10.65 -1.22
N ASN A 65 -12.01 9.92 -1.34
CA ASN A 65 -10.66 10.43 -1.05
C ASN A 65 -10.52 11.08 0.35
N HIS A 66 -11.12 10.50 1.38
CA HIS A 66 -10.90 10.96 2.75
C HIS A 66 -10.64 9.76 3.68
N GLU A 67 -9.66 9.90 4.55
CA GLU A 67 -9.16 8.84 5.42
C GLU A 67 -9.86 8.90 6.78
N ASP A 68 -10.45 7.80 7.21
CA ASP A 68 -11.06 7.65 8.53
C ASP A 68 -10.24 6.67 9.39
N ARG A 69 -10.31 6.82 10.71
CA ARG A 69 -9.61 5.98 11.69
C ARG A 69 -10.13 4.53 11.69
N ASP A 70 -11.41 4.35 11.35
CA ASP A 70 -12.08 3.06 11.33
C ASP A 70 -12.03 2.40 9.93
N ASP A 71 -11.34 3.02 8.96
CA ASP A 71 -11.06 2.45 7.62
C ASP A 71 -10.42 1.06 7.74
N ILE A 72 -10.96 0.06 7.03
CA ILE A 72 -10.32 -1.25 6.90
C ILE A 72 -9.23 -1.18 5.83
N ILE A 73 -7.99 -1.39 6.23
CA ILE A 73 -6.81 -1.18 5.38
C ILE A 73 -6.11 -2.47 4.95
N GLY A 74 -6.56 -3.63 5.43
CA GLY A 74 -6.03 -4.94 5.06
C GLY A 74 -6.80 -6.08 5.70
N LEU A 75 -6.34 -7.32 5.51
CA LEU A 75 -6.84 -8.46 6.25
C LEU A 75 -6.19 -8.53 7.64
N TRP A 76 -6.89 -9.07 8.63
CA TRP A 76 -6.37 -9.22 10.00
C TRP A 76 -5.14 -10.13 10.06
N GLN A 77 -5.01 -11.09 9.15
CA GLN A 77 -3.80 -11.90 9.01
C GLN A 77 -2.58 -11.05 8.60
N ASP A 78 -2.82 -9.90 7.97
CA ASP A 78 -1.82 -8.90 7.62
C ASP A 78 -1.60 -7.90 8.76
N LYS A 79 -2.12 -8.20 9.97
CA LYS A 79 -1.87 -7.38 11.17
C LYS A 79 -0.37 -7.07 11.26
N PRO A 80 -0.01 -5.78 11.36
CA PRO A 80 1.37 -5.38 11.53
C PRO A 80 1.94 -6.06 12.78
N GLU A 81 3.13 -6.62 12.64
CA GLU A 81 3.84 -7.12 13.82
C GLU A 81 4.14 -5.93 14.75
N PRO A 82 3.93 -6.07 16.07
CA PRO A 82 4.26 -5.01 17.04
C PRO A 82 5.72 -4.58 16.90
N PHE A 83 6.00 -3.30 17.18
CA PHE A 83 7.37 -2.79 17.17
C PHE A 83 8.29 -3.63 18.06
N ASP A 84 9.39 -4.09 17.47
CA ASP A 84 10.43 -4.87 18.13
C ASP A 84 11.75 -4.11 18.06
N LEU A 85 12.18 -3.59 19.21
CA LEU A 85 13.39 -2.79 19.31
C LEU A 85 14.65 -3.57 18.90
N GLU A 86 14.71 -4.87 19.21
CA GLU A 86 15.89 -5.69 18.92
C GLU A 86 16.01 -5.91 17.40
N LYS A 87 14.92 -6.28 16.74
CA LYS A 87 14.89 -6.40 15.27
C LYS A 87 15.25 -5.10 14.58
N VAL A 88 14.68 -3.99 15.04
CA VAL A 88 14.91 -2.66 14.48
C VAL A 88 16.37 -2.22 14.62
N LEU A 89 17.01 -2.48 15.77
CA LEU A 89 18.43 -2.19 15.96
C LEU A 89 19.36 -3.09 15.13
N ASN A 90 18.87 -4.25 14.70
CA ASN A 90 19.55 -5.13 13.74
C ASN A 90 19.29 -4.77 12.27
N GLY A 91 18.63 -3.64 12.01
CA GLY A 91 18.44 -3.08 10.68
C GLY A 91 17.12 -3.47 10.01
N GLU A 92 16.22 -4.18 10.69
CA GLU A 92 14.87 -4.40 10.15
C GLU A 92 14.08 -3.09 10.11
N PRO A 93 13.37 -2.81 9.00
CA PRO A 93 12.56 -1.61 8.89
C PRO A 93 11.31 -1.70 9.78
N PHE A 94 10.85 -0.53 10.19
CA PHE A 94 9.58 -0.36 10.91
C PHE A 94 8.78 0.78 10.27
N LYS A 95 7.53 0.96 10.71
CA LYS A 95 6.72 2.12 10.37
C LYS A 95 6.23 2.82 11.62
N VAL A 96 6.21 4.15 11.51
CA VAL A 96 5.40 5.02 12.33
C VAL A 96 4.42 5.67 11.35
N SER A 97 3.12 5.53 11.62
CA SER A 97 2.08 5.83 10.62
C SER A 97 2.25 4.98 9.34
N HIS A 98 2.33 5.60 8.16
CA HIS A 98 2.41 4.92 6.86
C HIS A 98 3.79 4.92 6.22
N GLU A 99 4.79 5.50 6.88
CA GLU A 99 6.13 5.68 6.31
C GLU A 99 7.10 4.62 6.82
N LYS A 100 7.84 4.00 5.89
CA LYS A 100 8.94 3.08 6.20
C LYS A 100 10.11 3.86 6.80
N ARG A 101 10.65 3.34 7.90
CA ARG A 101 11.74 3.93 8.68
C ARG A 101 12.80 2.89 9.02
N PHE A 102 14.01 3.37 9.30
CA PHE A 102 15.15 2.57 9.72
C PHE A 102 15.82 3.18 10.93
N ALA A 103 16.24 2.34 11.89
CA ALA A 103 16.98 2.84 13.04
C ALA A 103 18.42 3.22 12.66
N ALA A 104 18.87 4.35 13.20
CA ALA A 104 20.27 4.76 13.14
C ALA A 104 21.00 4.39 14.44
N LYS A 105 20.41 4.74 15.60
CA LYS A 105 20.98 4.39 16.92
C LYS A 105 19.99 4.58 18.06
N LYS A 106 20.18 3.82 19.14
CA LYS A 106 19.54 4.06 20.43
C LYS A 106 20.36 5.05 21.26
N VAL A 107 19.69 5.99 21.92
CA VAL A 107 20.29 6.91 22.89
C VAL A 107 19.41 6.93 24.13
N GLU A 108 19.91 6.37 25.23
CA GLU A 108 19.15 6.22 26.48
C GLU A 108 17.79 5.55 26.24
N ASN A 109 16.69 6.26 26.47
CA ASN A 109 15.32 5.80 26.27
C ASN A 109 14.67 6.30 24.97
N SER A 110 15.47 6.87 24.05
CA SER A 110 15.01 7.32 22.74
C SER A 110 15.69 6.53 21.62
N LEU A 111 15.02 6.47 20.47
CA LEU A 111 15.56 5.93 19.23
C LEU A 111 15.72 7.06 18.21
N ILE A 112 16.89 7.13 17.59
CA ILE A 112 17.13 7.97 16.41
C ILE A 112 16.96 7.10 15.17
N TYR A 113 16.12 7.55 14.24
CA TYR A 113 15.76 6.80 13.04
C TYR A 113 15.52 7.75 11.86
N TYR A 114 15.39 7.20 10.65
CA TYR A 114 15.29 7.98 9.42
C TYR A 114 14.36 7.35 8.37
N SER A 115 13.87 8.18 7.43
CA SER A 115 13.26 7.72 6.18
C SER A 115 14.22 7.86 5.01
N ILE A 116 13.96 7.05 4.00
CA ILE A 116 14.60 7.12 2.69
C ILE A 116 13.48 7.45 1.68
N ASN A 117 13.74 8.35 0.73
CA ASN A 117 12.82 8.65 -0.37
C ASN A 117 12.84 7.56 -1.46
N GLU A 118 12.03 7.73 -2.50
CA GLU A 118 11.94 6.78 -3.62
C GLU A 118 13.26 6.61 -4.39
N ASP A 119 14.12 7.63 -4.37
CA ASP A 119 15.43 7.63 -5.04
C ASP A 119 16.52 6.95 -4.19
N GLY A 120 16.20 6.49 -2.98
CA GLY A 120 17.16 5.86 -2.10
C GLY A 120 17.97 6.85 -1.25
N GLU A 121 17.61 8.13 -1.23
CA GLU A 121 18.29 9.16 -0.47
C GLU A 121 17.65 9.42 0.90
N LEU A 122 18.46 9.84 1.86
CA LEU A 122 17.99 10.24 3.19
C LEU A 122 17.01 11.42 3.07
N ASP A 123 15.77 11.20 3.51
CA ASP A 123 14.72 12.23 3.49
C ASP A 123 14.68 12.99 4.81
N ARG A 124 14.44 12.29 5.93
CA ARG A 124 14.29 12.90 7.26
C ARG A 124 14.89 12.05 8.36
N ILE A 125 15.30 12.73 9.45
CA ILE A 125 15.78 12.11 10.70
C ILE A 125 14.82 12.49 11.82
N PHE A 126 14.54 11.55 12.69
CA PHE A 126 13.64 11.67 13.82
C PHE A 126 14.30 11.20 15.10
N ARG A 127 13.73 11.63 16.23
CA ARG A 127 14.07 11.12 17.55
C ARG A 127 12.81 11.07 18.39
N ASP A 128 12.37 9.87 18.69
CA ASP A 128 11.22 9.63 19.58
C ASP A 128 11.62 8.70 20.73
N ASP A 129 10.82 8.76 21.79
CA ASP A 129 10.98 7.89 22.94
C ASP A 129 10.55 6.46 22.63
N ILE A 130 11.29 5.48 23.15
CA ILE A 130 11.03 4.06 22.91
C ILE A 130 9.62 3.65 23.38
N PRO A 131 9.11 4.10 24.55
CA PRO A 131 7.73 3.81 24.94
C PRO A 131 6.70 4.31 23.93
N PHE A 132 6.88 5.52 23.38
CA PHE A 132 6.01 6.03 22.32
C PHE A 132 6.05 5.13 21.08
N LEU A 133 7.23 4.69 20.65
CA LEU A 133 7.37 3.78 19.51
C LEU A 133 6.77 2.40 19.79
N GLN A 134 6.87 1.88 21.01
CA GLN A 134 6.26 0.60 21.37
C GLN A 134 4.73 0.63 21.27
N GLU A 135 4.11 1.79 21.49
CA GLU A 135 2.66 1.98 21.41
C GLU A 135 2.19 2.36 20.00
N ASN A 136 3.00 3.08 19.21
CA ASN A 136 2.56 3.73 17.97
C ASN A 136 3.27 3.22 16.70
N ALA A 137 4.32 2.41 16.85
CA ALA A 137 5.07 1.86 15.73
C ALA A 137 4.78 0.37 15.54
N PHE A 138 5.04 -0.11 14.33
CA PHE A 138 4.90 -1.51 13.96
C PHE A 138 6.06 -1.92 13.06
N MET A 139 6.41 -3.21 13.01
CA MET A 139 7.37 -3.70 12.03
C MET A 139 6.87 -3.49 10.61
N TRP A 140 7.76 -3.13 9.70
CA TRP A 140 7.44 -2.96 8.29
C TRP A 140 7.34 -4.34 7.64
N LYS A 141 6.21 -4.61 6.99
CA LYS A 141 6.08 -5.70 6.04
C LYS A 141 6.11 -5.06 4.65
N GLU A 142 6.94 -5.59 3.76
CA GLU A 142 6.89 -5.14 2.38
C GLU A 142 5.46 -5.35 1.86
N PRO A 143 4.85 -4.35 1.23
CA PRO A 143 3.58 -4.57 0.57
C PRO A 143 3.80 -5.73 -0.42
N GLU A 144 2.84 -6.67 -0.45
CA GLU A 144 2.80 -7.67 -1.51
C GLU A 144 3.02 -6.92 -2.82
N PRO A 145 3.98 -7.34 -3.66
CA PRO A 145 4.23 -6.68 -4.91
C PRO A 145 2.89 -6.64 -5.63
N THR A 146 2.29 -5.44 -5.72
CA THR A 146 1.16 -5.22 -6.58
C THR A 146 1.67 -5.71 -7.91
N LYS A 147 1.15 -6.84 -8.41
CA LYS A 147 1.40 -7.28 -9.77
C LYS A 147 1.23 -6.04 -10.57
N SER A 148 2.34 -5.51 -11.06
CA SER A 148 2.34 -4.21 -11.66
C SER A 148 1.25 -4.23 -12.71
N GLU A 149 0.45 -3.18 -12.83
CA GLU A 149 -0.52 -3.07 -13.93
C GLU A 149 0.15 -3.22 -15.32
N TYR A 150 1.48 -3.30 -15.37
CA TYR A 150 2.17 -3.98 -16.45
C TYR A 150 1.72 -5.45 -16.52
N LYS A 151 0.56 -5.68 -17.16
CA LYS A 151 0.51 -6.73 -18.19
C LYS A 151 1.86 -6.63 -18.90
N GLU A 152 2.66 -7.70 -18.86
CA GLU A 152 3.93 -7.75 -19.59
C GLU A 152 3.71 -7.02 -20.92
N LEU A 153 4.39 -5.90 -21.11
CA LEU A 153 4.19 -5.10 -22.32
C LEU A 153 4.28 -6.07 -23.49
N PRO A 154 3.30 -6.07 -24.40
CA PRO A 154 3.23 -7.09 -25.43
C PRO A 154 4.57 -7.09 -26.17
N LYS A 155 5.19 -8.28 -26.26
CA LYS A 155 6.53 -8.38 -26.82
C LYS A 155 6.46 -7.95 -28.29
N PRO A 156 7.29 -7.00 -28.74
CA PRO A 156 7.32 -6.64 -30.14
C PRO A 156 7.70 -7.87 -30.97
N THR A 157 7.00 -8.07 -32.09
CA THR A 157 7.27 -9.15 -33.04
C THR A 157 8.62 -8.95 -33.75
N SER A 158 9.12 -7.71 -33.79
CA SER A 158 10.49 -7.41 -34.23
C SER A 158 10.97 -6.06 -33.68
N ILE A 159 12.28 -5.96 -33.46
CA ILE A 159 12.97 -4.73 -33.03
C ILE A 159 14.01 -4.40 -34.10
N HIS A 160 13.95 -3.22 -34.69
CA HIS A 160 14.99 -2.70 -35.58
C HIS A 160 15.62 -1.48 -34.93
N ILE A 161 16.94 -1.52 -34.73
CA ILE A 161 17.73 -0.41 -34.20
C ILE A 161 18.52 0.16 -35.36
N ASN A 162 18.21 1.39 -35.76
CA ASN A 162 19.02 2.10 -36.74
C ASN A 162 20.05 2.97 -36.00
N LYS A 163 21.33 2.72 -36.26
CA LYS A 163 22.42 3.52 -35.70
C LYS A 163 22.69 4.69 -36.64
N THR A 164 21.98 5.79 -36.40
CA THR A 164 22.31 7.12 -36.91
C THR A 164 22.73 8.01 -35.73
N ASP A 165 23.05 9.29 -35.98
CA ASP A 165 23.39 10.26 -34.91
C ASP A 165 22.28 10.39 -33.84
N GLU A 166 21.07 9.90 -34.14
CA GLU A 166 20.00 9.60 -33.20
C GLU A 166 19.67 8.10 -33.20
N TYR A 167 19.50 7.49 -32.02
CA TYR A 167 19.04 6.11 -31.89
C TYR A 167 17.55 6.02 -32.28
N GLN A 168 17.25 5.47 -33.46
CA GLN A 168 15.88 5.17 -33.85
C GLN A 168 15.56 3.70 -33.55
N VAL A 169 14.63 3.47 -32.63
CA VAL A 169 14.08 2.13 -32.33
C VAL A 169 12.72 2.00 -33.01
N LYS A 170 12.62 1.07 -33.97
CA LYS A 170 11.35 0.71 -34.60
C LYS A 170 10.86 -0.63 -34.05
N LEU A 171 9.76 -0.57 -33.31
CA LEU A 171 9.04 -1.73 -32.79
C LEU A 171 7.91 -2.09 -33.76
N ARG A 172 7.74 -3.39 -34.06
CA ARG A 172 6.51 -3.91 -34.71
C ARG A 172 5.74 -4.77 -33.73
N PHE A 173 4.42 -4.70 -33.78
CA PHE A 173 3.51 -5.50 -32.97
C PHE A 173 2.59 -6.34 -33.86
N GLY A 174 2.06 -7.42 -33.31
CA GLY A 174 1.13 -8.33 -34.01
C GLY A 174 -0.29 -7.77 -34.13
N SER A 175 -0.62 -6.74 -33.35
CA SER A 175 -1.91 -6.06 -33.36
C SER A 175 -1.76 -4.54 -33.12
N ASP A 176 -2.72 -3.75 -33.61
CA ASP A 176 -2.79 -2.31 -33.33
C ASP A 176 -3.09 -2.03 -31.86
N GLU A 177 -3.77 -2.96 -31.17
CA GLU A 177 -4.06 -2.87 -29.74
C GLU A 177 -2.76 -2.89 -28.92
N ASP A 178 -1.85 -3.82 -29.22
CA ASP A 178 -0.53 -3.92 -28.59
C ASP A 178 0.33 -2.67 -28.82
N TYR A 179 0.29 -2.14 -30.05
CA TYR A 179 0.96 -0.88 -30.38
C TYR A 179 0.41 0.29 -29.56
N ASN A 180 -0.90 0.38 -29.38
CA ASN A 180 -1.54 1.45 -28.60
C ASN A 180 -1.19 1.36 -27.11
N VAL A 181 -1.06 0.15 -26.54
CA VAL A 181 -0.54 -0.04 -25.17
C VAL A 181 0.88 0.52 -25.04
N TRP A 182 1.76 0.21 -26.00
CA TRP A 182 3.12 0.74 -26.03
C TRP A 182 3.19 2.25 -26.23
N ALA A 183 2.40 2.80 -27.16
CA ALA A 183 2.39 4.24 -27.43
C ALA A 183 1.92 5.04 -26.20
N LYS A 184 0.92 4.53 -25.47
CA LYS A 184 0.46 5.13 -24.21
C LYS A 184 1.53 5.06 -23.14
N HIS A 185 2.23 3.94 -23.02
CA HIS A 185 3.33 3.76 -22.07
C HIS A 185 4.49 4.71 -22.37
N ILE A 186 4.97 4.79 -23.63
CA ILE A 186 6.03 5.71 -24.04
C ILE A 186 5.63 7.16 -23.80
N ARG A 187 4.41 7.57 -24.15
CA ARG A 187 3.94 8.95 -23.91
C ARG A 187 3.90 9.32 -22.43
N LYS A 188 3.52 8.37 -21.57
CA LYS A 188 3.46 8.59 -20.10
C LYS A 188 4.85 8.71 -19.47
N HIS A 189 5.88 8.17 -20.12
CA HIS A 189 7.24 8.07 -19.58
C HIS A 189 8.30 8.72 -20.48
N ALA A 190 7.89 9.53 -21.46
CA ALA A 190 8.77 10.16 -22.44
C ALA A 190 9.88 10.96 -21.75
N ASP A 191 9.54 11.64 -20.65
CA ASP A 191 10.43 12.46 -19.83
C ASP A 191 11.57 11.66 -19.17
N LYS A 192 11.37 10.34 -18.99
CA LYS A 192 12.34 9.40 -18.40
C LYS A 192 13.12 8.58 -19.44
N LEU A 193 12.70 8.61 -20.70
CA LEU A 193 13.28 7.84 -21.80
C LEU A 193 14.40 8.59 -22.55
N PHE A 194 14.53 9.91 -22.32
CA PHE A 194 15.63 10.71 -22.86
C PHE A 194 16.68 10.99 -21.79
N TYR A 195 17.46 9.98 -21.41
CA TYR A 195 18.78 10.28 -20.86
C TYR A 195 19.69 10.72 -22.01
N LYS A 196 20.22 11.94 -21.86
CA LYS A 196 21.33 12.50 -22.64
C LYS A 196 22.40 11.44 -22.86
N VAL A 197 22.77 11.23 -24.14
CA VAL A 197 24.05 10.63 -24.52
C VAL A 197 25.19 11.55 -24.07
#